data_AF-A0A497TDY3-F1
#
_entry.id   AF-A0A497TDY3-F1
#
_cell.length_a   1.000
_cell.length_b   1.000
_cell.length_c   1.000
_cell.angle_alpha   90.00
_cell.angle_beta   90.00
_cell.angle_gamma   90.00
#
_symmetry.space_group_name_H-M   'P 1'
#
loop_
_entity.id
_entity.type
_entity.pdbx_description
1 polymer ?
#
loop_
_entity_poly.entity_id
_entity_poly.type
_entity_poly.pdbx_seq_one_letter_code
_entity_poly.pdbx_strand_id
1 'polypeptide(L)'
;MKPYTHSLGRRYREIEDDIISDPFLNDYQKILQSKAYRRLADKTQVISDPDNSHVRTRLTHTNEVIAISLAIADKLGLNKNLCMAIAAGHDIGHTPYGHIGEKILTEFGGKEFKHNVFSV
;
A
#
# COMPACT_ATOMS: atom_id res chain seq x y z
N MET A 1 -12.34 10.18 18.97
CA MET A 1 -11.41 9.05 19.13
C MET A 1 -10.17 9.58 19.82
N LYS A 2 -9.81 9.10 21.03
CA LYS A 2 -8.59 9.58 21.71
C LYS A 2 -7.37 9.09 20.91
N PRO A 3 -6.37 9.94 20.63
CA PRO A 3 -5.18 9.51 19.90
C PRO A 3 -4.43 8.45 20.73
N TYR A 4 -3.96 7.41 20.06
CA TYR A 4 -3.17 6.33 20.66
C TYR A 4 -1.94 6.94 21.36
N THR A 5 -1.94 6.93 22.70
CA THR A 5 -0.94 7.61 23.55
C THR A 5 0.46 6.99 23.53
N HIS A 6 0.65 5.90 22.78
CA HIS A 6 1.92 5.17 22.66
C HIS A 6 2.45 5.06 21.22
N SER A 7 1.87 5.80 20.26
CA SER A 7 2.44 5.87 18.91
C SER A 7 3.50 6.96 18.82
N LEU A 8 4.50 6.78 17.96
CA LEU A 8 5.45 7.85 17.60
C LEU A 8 4.78 9.04 16.88
N GLY A 9 3.50 8.90 16.53
CA GLY A 9 2.75 9.91 15.79
C GLY A 9 3.24 10.11 14.36
N ARG A 10 2.75 11.16 13.70
CA ARG A 10 3.20 11.52 12.36
C ARG A 10 4.56 12.24 12.44
N ARG A 11 5.49 11.86 11.56
CA ARG A 11 6.79 12.53 11.42
C ARG A 11 6.67 13.96 10.89
N TYR A 12 5.70 14.19 10.00
CA TYR A 12 5.43 15.48 9.38
C TYR A 12 4.03 15.95 9.78
N ARG A 13 3.91 17.26 10.05
CA ARG A 13 2.61 17.87 10.34
C ARG A 13 1.76 17.82 9.07
N GLU A 14 0.55 17.28 9.19
CA GLU A 14 -0.44 17.41 8.13
C GLU A 14 -1.18 18.74 8.26
N ILE A 15 -1.48 19.33 7.10
CA ILE A 15 -2.43 20.42 7.00
C ILE A 15 -3.82 19.79 7.17
N GLU A 16 -4.63 20.39 8.04
CA GLU A 16 -6.02 19.94 8.22
C GLU A 16 -6.77 20.05 6.89
N ASP A 17 -7.51 19.00 6.55
CA ASP A 17 -8.33 18.95 5.36
C ASP A 17 -9.77 19.31 5.77
N ASP A 18 -10.30 20.39 5.20
CA ASP A 18 -11.64 20.91 5.52
C ASP A 18 -12.76 19.94 5.08
N ILE A 19 -12.47 19.00 4.17
CA ILE A 19 -13.41 18.04 3.60
C ILE A 19 -13.28 16.68 4.28
N ILE A 20 -12.06 16.23 4.58
CA ILE A 20 -11.77 14.93 5.18
C ILE A 20 -11.19 15.10 6.58
N SER A 21 -12.07 15.03 7.58
CA SER A 21 -11.67 15.15 8.99
C SER A 21 -10.97 13.89 9.55
N ASP A 22 -11.09 12.74 8.91
CA ASP A 22 -10.37 11.52 9.30
C ASP A 22 -8.97 11.48 8.64
N PRO A 23 -7.89 11.61 9.43
CA PRO A 23 -6.53 11.66 8.89
C PRO A 23 -6.11 10.37 8.15
N PHE A 24 -6.63 9.21 8.54
CA PHE A 24 -6.30 7.94 7.88
C PHE A 24 -7.06 7.75 6.57
N LEU A 25 -8.30 8.26 6.50
CA LEU A 25 -9.04 8.31 5.24
C LEU A 25 -8.34 9.23 4.23
N ASN A 26 -7.79 10.36 4.71
CA ASN A 26 -6.99 11.26 3.90
C ASN A 26 -5.72 10.56 3.36
N ASP A 27 -4.99 9.84 4.22
CA ASP A 27 -3.82 9.05 3.80
C ASP A 27 -4.18 8.03 2.71
N TYR A 28 -5.26 7.29 2.89
CA TYR A 28 -5.73 6.33 1.89
C TYR A 28 -6.01 7.01 0.53
N GLN A 29 -6.70 8.16 0.52
CA GLN A 29 -6.98 8.87 -0.74
C GLN A 29 -5.71 9.35 -1.43
N LYS A 30 -4.73 9.86 -0.68
CA LYS A 30 -3.43 10.26 -1.23
C LYS A 30 -2.70 9.08 -1.87
N ILE A 31 -2.71 7.92 -1.20
CA ILE A 31 -2.12 6.69 -1.74
C ILE A 31 -2.84 6.27 -3.03
N LEU A 32 -4.16 6.20 -3.00
CA LEU A 32 -5.01 5.80 -4.12
C LEU A 32 -4.78 6.66 -5.37
N GLN A 33 -4.62 7.97 -5.20
CA GLN A 33 -4.40 8.93 -6.30
C GLN A 33 -2.94 8.97 -6.78
N SER A 34 -2.01 8.35 -6.05
CA SER A 34 -0.59 8.39 -6.36
C SER A 34 -0.27 7.72 -7.70
N LYS A 35 0.81 8.16 -8.34
CA LYS A 35 1.35 7.50 -9.53
C LYS A 35 1.85 6.08 -9.21
N ALA A 36 2.35 5.86 -8.00
CA ALA A 36 2.86 4.56 -7.57
C ALA A 36 1.75 3.50 -7.50
N TYR A 37 0.60 3.85 -6.92
CA TYR A 37 -0.58 2.98 -6.85
C TYR A 37 -1.11 2.65 -8.26
N ARG A 38 -1.22 3.64 -9.15
CA ARG A 38 -1.65 3.40 -10.54
C ARG A 38 -0.75 2.42 -11.29
N ARG A 39 0.57 2.47 -11.07
CA ARG A 39 1.53 1.53 -11.69
C ARG A 39 1.36 0.09 -11.23
N LEU A 40 0.61 -0.19 -10.16
CA LEU A 40 0.31 -1.56 -9.75
C LEU A 40 -0.57 -2.29 -10.77
N ALA A 41 -1.31 -1.56 -11.62
CA ALA A 41 -2.10 -2.14 -12.69
C ALA A 41 -1.22 -2.90 -13.70
N ASP A 42 -0.03 -2.36 -13.98
CA ASP A 42 0.89 -2.91 -14.98
C ASP A 42 1.95 -3.84 -14.36
N LYS A 43 1.84 -4.14 -13.06
CA LYS A 43 2.73 -5.09 -12.37
C LYS A 43 1.99 -6.38 -12.11
N THR A 44 2.56 -7.48 -12.57
CA THR A 44 2.01 -8.82 -12.38
C THR A 44 2.20 -9.29 -10.94
N GLN A 45 1.22 -10.05 -10.45
CA GLN A 45 1.31 -10.76 -9.17
C GLN A 45 1.60 -12.23 -9.44
N VAL A 46 2.87 -12.62 -9.32
CA VAL A 46 3.39 -14.00 -9.49
C VAL A 46 3.33 -14.56 -10.91
N ILE A 47 2.19 -14.43 -11.61
CA ILE A 47 1.99 -14.95 -12.98
C ILE A 47 1.95 -13.77 -13.95
N SER A 48 2.71 -13.86 -15.04
CA SER A 48 2.74 -12.86 -16.10
C SER A 48 2.19 -13.47 -17.39
N ASP A 49 0.94 -13.16 -17.70
CA ASP A 49 0.30 -13.48 -18.97
C ASP A 49 -0.44 -12.23 -19.44
N PRO A 50 0.19 -11.42 -20.32
CA PRO A 50 -0.33 -10.12 -20.75
C PRO A 50 -1.65 -10.20 -21.51
N ASP A 51 -1.93 -11.35 -22.13
CA ASP A 51 -3.10 -11.56 -22.99
C ASP A 51 -4.32 -12.02 -22.18
N ASN A 52 -4.14 -12.33 -20.90
CA ASN A 52 -5.20 -12.79 -20.00
C ASN A 52 -5.51 -11.74 -18.92
N SER A 53 -6.58 -10.97 -19.16
CA SER A 53 -7.06 -9.95 -18.23
C SER A 53 -7.60 -10.49 -16.90
N HIS A 54 -7.78 -11.81 -16.76
CA HIS A 54 -8.15 -12.46 -15.50
C HIS A 54 -6.95 -12.77 -14.60
N VAL A 55 -5.73 -12.60 -15.11
CA VAL A 55 -4.52 -12.79 -14.30
C VAL A 55 -4.39 -11.62 -13.34
N ARG A 56 -4.13 -11.96 -12.07
CA ARG A 56 -4.00 -10.97 -11.01
C ARG A 56 -2.80 -10.06 -11.27
N THR A 57 -3.08 -8.77 -11.26
CA THR A 57 -2.08 -7.71 -11.13
C THR A 57 -1.89 -7.39 -9.64
N ARG A 58 -0.81 -6.68 -9.31
CA ARG A 58 -0.62 -6.15 -7.95
C ARG A 58 -1.74 -5.22 -7.55
N LEU A 59 -2.34 -4.48 -8.49
CA LEU A 59 -3.51 -3.65 -8.20
C LEU A 59 -4.71 -4.49 -7.75
N THR A 60 -5.02 -5.57 -8.47
CA THR A 60 -6.12 -6.46 -8.09
C THR A 60 -5.86 -7.14 -6.75
N HIS A 61 -4.63 -7.58 -6.50
CA HIS A 61 -4.21 -8.13 -5.22
C HIS A 61 -4.37 -7.11 -4.09
N THR A 62 -3.88 -5.87 -4.26
CA THR A 62 -4.02 -4.80 -3.27
C THR A 62 -5.48 -4.50 -2.96
N ASN A 63 -6.36 -4.47 -3.97
CA ASN A 63 -7.79 -4.28 -3.76
C ASN A 63 -8.43 -5.44 -2.97
N GLU A 64 -8.03 -6.70 -3.23
CA GLU A 64 -8.47 -7.86 -2.43
C GLU A 64 -7.98 -7.77 -0.98
N VAL A 65 -6.72 -7.38 -0.76
CA VAL A 65 -6.14 -7.18 0.58
C VAL A 65 -6.87 -6.07 1.33
N ILE A 66 -7.22 -4.96 0.68
CA ILE A 66 -8.04 -3.89 1.27
C ILE A 66 -9.38 -4.45 1.75
N ALA A 67 -10.11 -5.17 0.90
CA ALA A 67 -11.41 -5.72 1.26
C ALA A 67 -11.34 -6.70 2.45
N ILE A 68 -10.35 -7.60 2.44
CA ILE A 68 -10.13 -8.55 3.54
C ILE A 68 -9.73 -7.80 4.82
N SER A 69 -8.85 -6.80 4.73
CA SER A 69 -8.41 -6.02 5.89
C SER A 69 -9.57 -5.28 6.57
N LEU A 70 -10.51 -4.75 5.78
CA LEU A 70 -11.71 -4.08 6.29
C LEU A 70 -12.64 -5.05 7.01
N ALA A 71 -12.85 -6.24 6.46
CA ALA A 71 -13.67 -7.28 7.09
C ALA A 71 -13.07 -7.74 8.43
N ILE A 72 -11.75 -7.94 8.48
CA ILE A 72 -11.04 -8.31 9.72
C ILE A 72 -11.10 -7.16 10.74
N ALA A 73 -10.82 -5.93 10.30
CA ALA A 73 -10.84 -4.75 11.17
C ALA A 73 -12.24 -4.51 11.77
N ASP A 74 -13.30 -4.72 11.00
CA ASP A 74 -14.68 -4.62 11.47
C ASP A 74 -14.97 -5.64 12.58
N LYS A 75 -14.59 -6.91 12.37
CA LYS A 75 -14.81 -7.98 13.37
C LYS A 75 -14.00 -7.80 14.64
N LEU A 76 -12.83 -7.18 14.55
CA LEU A 76 -11.95 -6.95 15.69
C LEU A 76 -12.14 -5.57 16.35
N GLY A 77 -13.03 -4.72 15.83
CA GLY A 77 -13.22 -3.35 16.32
C GLY A 77 -12.00 -2.45 16.14
N LEU A 78 -11.18 -2.70 15.11
CA LEU A 78 -9.99 -1.92 14.79
C LEU A 78 -10.34 -0.69 13.93
N ASN A 79 -9.39 0.24 13.82
CA ASN A 79 -9.57 1.41 12.96
C ASN A 79 -9.53 1.00 11.47
N LYS A 80 -10.71 0.94 10.85
CA LYS A 80 -10.89 0.55 9.44
C LYS A 80 -10.14 1.47 8.46
N ASN A 81 -10.15 2.78 8.69
CA ASN A 81 -9.49 3.74 7.80
C ASN A 81 -7.97 3.61 7.85
N LEU A 82 -7.40 3.35 9.03
CA LEU A 82 -5.98 3.04 9.18
C LEU A 82 -5.61 1.73 8.48
N CYS A 83 -6.38 0.64 8.70
CA CYS A 83 -6.14 -0.64 8.04
C CYS A 83 -6.19 -0.50 6.52
N MET A 84 -7.16 0.25 6.01
CA MET A 84 -7.32 0.53 4.58
C MET A 84 -6.14 1.31 4.00
N ALA A 85 -5.66 2.36 4.69
CA ALA A 85 -4.50 3.12 4.26
C ALA A 85 -3.23 2.23 4.21
N ILE A 86 -3.00 1.42 5.24
CA ILE A 86 -1.87 0.47 5.28
C ILE A 86 -1.97 -0.55 4.14
N ALA A 87 -3.15 -1.15 3.97
CA ALA A 87 -3.39 -2.13 2.90
C ALA A 87 -3.18 -1.53 1.51
N ALA A 88 -3.60 -0.30 1.26
CA ALA A 88 -3.37 0.37 -0.02
C ALA A 88 -1.89 0.68 -0.26
N GLY A 89 -1.14 1.03 0.80
CA GLY A 89 0.26 1.41 0.72
C GLY A 89 1.23 0.24 0.66
N HIS A 90 0.87 -0.94 1.18
CA HIS A 90 1.85 -2.01 1.48
C HIS A 90 2.69 -2.48 0.29
N ASP A 91 2.16 -2.37 -0.92
CA ASP A 91 2.74 -2.96 -2.13
C ASP A 91 3.23 -1.92 -3.16
N ILE A 92 3.10 -0.62 -2.87
CA ILE A 92 3.39 0.45 -3.84
C ILE A 92 4.88 0.50 -4.24
N GLY A 93 5.76 0.12 -3.32
CA GLY A 93 7.22 0.11 -3.49
C GLY A 93 7.74 -1.12 -4.21
N HIS A 94 6.86 -2.04 -4.64
CA HIS A 94 7.32 -3.26 -5.26
C HIS A 94 7.99 -2.99 -6.61
N THR A 95 9.13 -3.64 -6.84
CA THR A 95 9.85 -3.61 -8.12
C THR A 95 9.05 -4.31 -9.22
N PRO A 96 9.32 -4.00 -10.50
CA PRO A 96 8.97 -4.91 -11.59
C PRO A 96 9.48 -6.34 -11.30
N TYR A 97 8.78 -7.35 -11.80
CA TYR A 97 9.14 -8.77 -11.66
C TYR A 97 9.23 -9.32 -10.23
N GLY A 98 8.58 -8.68 -9.26
CA GLY A 98 8.53 -9.24 -7.92
C GLY A 98 9.92 -9.30 -7.27
N HIS A 99 10.13 -10.30 -6.40
CA HIS A 99 11.38 -10.48 -5.64
C HIS A 99 12.62 -10.63 -6.53
N ILE A 100 12.45 -11.06 -7.79
CA ILE A 100 13.56 -11.12 -8.75
C ILE A 100 14.09 -9.70 -9.03
N GLY A 101 13.20 -8.72 -9.21
CA GLY A 101 13.60 -7.33 -9.40
C GLY A 101 14.32 -6.75 -8.19
N GLU A 102 13.89 -7.09 -6.98
CA GLU A 102 14.57 -6.67 -5.74
C GLU A 102 15.98 -7.24 -5.63
N LYS A 103 16.14 -8.53 -5.96
CA LYS A 103 17.44 -9.21 -5.97
C LYS A 103 18.39 -8.54 -6.96
N ILE A 104 17.93 -8.30 -8.18
CA ILE A 104 18.73 -7.63 -9.23
C ILE A 104 19.11 -6.22 -8.78
N LEU A 105 18.17 -5.42 -8.25
CA LEU A 105 18.47 -4.07 -7.77
C LEU A 105 19.45 -4.08 -6.59
N THR A 106 19.40 -5.09 -5.73
CA THR A 106 20.35 -5.27 -4.64
C THR A 106 21.76 -5.55 -5.17
N GLU A 107 21.87 -6.47 -6.12
CA GLU A 107 23.15 -6.86 -6.74
C GLU A 107 23.80 -5.67 -7.47
N PHE A 108 23.02 -4.92 -8.26
CA PHE A 108 23.54 -3.77 -9.01
C PHE A 108 23.75 -2.51 -8.15
N GLY A 109 22.87 -2.28 -7.17
CA GLY A 109 22.89 -1.06 -6.35
C GLY A 109 23.88 -1.12 -5.17
N GLY A 110 24.46 -2.29 -4.88
CA GLY A 110 25.38 -2.48 -3.75
C GLY A 110 24.74 -2.27 -2.38
N LYS A 111 23.40 -2.20 -2.31
CA LYS A 111 22.61 -2.02 -1.10
C LYS A 111 21.34 -2.85 -1.19
N GLU A 112 20.91 -3.37 -0.05
CA GLU A 112 19.71 -4.19 0.03
C GLU A 112 18.46 -3.40 -0.39
N PHE A 113 17.73 -3.91 -1.38
CA PHE A 113 16.45 -3.39 -1.81
C PHE A 113 15.33 -4.25 -1.21
N LYS A 114 14.38 -3.64 -0.48
CA LYS A 114 13.19 -4.33 0.05
C LYS A 114 11.94 -3.52 -0.22
N HIS A 115 10.96 -4.07 -0.93
CA HIS A 115 9.72 -3.36 -1.29
C HIS A 115 9.04 -2.73 -0.08
N ASN A 116 9.02 -3.38 1.08
CA ASN A 116 8.37 -2.86 2.27
C ASN A 116 9.03 -1.56 2.78
N VAL A 117 10.35 -1.45 2.70
CA VAL A 117 11.10 -0.22 3.03
C VAL A 117 10.85 0.88 2.00
N PHE A 118 10.58 0.50 0.75
CA PHE A 118 10.29 1.42 -0.33
C PHE A 118 8.79 1.67 -0.55
N SER A 119 7.90 1.09 0.26
CA SER A 119 6.44 1.22 0.15
C SER A 119 5.85 2.28 1.07
N VAL A 120 6.57 2.74 2.09
CA VAL A 120 6.16 3.84 2.99
C VAL A 120 7.34 4.37 3.79
#